data_AF-A0A5M3X3Q0-F1
#
_entry.id   AF-A0A5M3X3Q0-F1
#
_cell.length_a   1.000
_cell.length_b   1.000
_cell.length_c   1.000
_cell.angle_alpha   90.00
_cell.angle_beta   90.00
_cell.angle_gamma   90.00
#
_symmetry.space_group_name_H-M   'P 1'
#
loop_
_entity.id
_entity.type
_entity.pdbx_description
1 polymer ?
#
loop_
_entity_poly.entity_id
_entity_poly.type
_entity_poly.pdbx_seq_one_letter_code
_entity_poly.pdbx_strand_id
1 'polypeptide(L)'
;MLQPTRPTLEHAVRRRVAALAGVEFVQGCDVTGLTTTAGRITGARFARRAGGGPEETVEADLVIDALGRSGRSLDWLSRLGYARPPEERIQVGIRYVSCFMRTPPDALAPEQGILVGPVPGRPSGMAFMACEGDRWLLTVAGMAGTQPPTDVDALITFIQKMTPPDFHEVIAKSERLSDPVVHTFPSSLRRRYEKLRAYPEGLLVFADGLCSFNPIYGQGMTVASLQAEALRTCLEAGDHNLARRFYKAAAKAIDPAWQLSAAGDLALPEIKGPRPLATRLINRYVARLHRVAATDLAVADAFWRVTGYLDPTPALLRPRVAFRVFRNPRRPRR
;
A
#
# COMPACT_ATOMS: atom_id res chain seq x y z
N MET A 1 8.25 -16.83 1.80
CA MET A 1 8.17 -16.24 0.47
C MET A 1 9.18 -15.12 0.52
N LEU A 2 10.16 -15.06 -0.38
CA LEU A 2 11.17 -14.00 -0.32
C LEU A 2 10.51 -12.65 -0.66
N GLN A 3 10.56 -11.69 0.26
CA GLN A 3 10.09 -10.33 0.03
C GLN A 3 11.27 -9.41 -0.32
N PRO A 4 11.35 -8.89 -1.55
CA PRO A 4 12.41 -7.96 -1.88
C PRO A 4 12.23 -6.65 -1.10
N THR A 5 13.32 -6.09 -0.57
CA THR A 5 13.27 -4.73 -0.04
C THR A 5 12.94 -3.72 -1.15
N ARG A 6 12.43 -2.56 -0.75
CA ARG A 6 12.12 -1.47 -1.69
C ARG A 6 13.31 -1.04 -2.54
N PRO A 7 14.53 -0.81 -1.99
CA PRO A 7 15.70 -0.50 -2.81
C PRO A 7 16.01 -1.58 -3.86
N THR A 8 15.93 -2.86 -3.48
CA THR A 8 16.21 -3.98 -4.39
C THR A 8 15.18 -4.04 -5.53
N LEU A 9 13.90 -3.95 -5.20
CA LEU A 9 12.82 -3.96 -6.18
C LEU A 9 12.91 -2.73 -7.11
N GLU A 10 13.04 -1.53 -6.55
CA GLU A 10 13.09 -0.28 -7.31
C GLU A 10 14.33 -0.19 -8.20
N HIS A 11 15.48 -0.68 -7.73
CA HIS A 11 16.68 -0.77 -8.56
C HIS A 11 16.46 -1.70 -9.76
N ALA A 12 15.85 -2.87 -9.53
CA ALA A 12 15.55 -3.81 -10.61
C ALA A 12 14.55 -3.24 -11.63
N VAL A 13 13.52 -2.54 -11.17
CA VAL A 13 12.56 -1.83 -12.04
C VAL A 13 13.25 -0.71 -12.80
N ARG A 14 14.01 0.14 -12.10
CA ARG A 14 14.77 1.26 -12.70
C ARG A 14 15.70 0.78 -13.81
N ARG A 15 16.44 -0.30 -13.58
CA ARG A 15 17.35 -0.88 -14.58
C ARG A 15 16.62 -1.35 -15.83
N ARG A 16 15.45 -1.98 -15.67
CA ARG A 16 14.61 -2.39 -16.81
C ARG A 16 14.08 -1.19 -17.59
N VAL A 17 13.61 -0.15 -16.89
CA VAL A 17 13.11 1.08 -17.51
C VAL A 17 14.23 1.83 -18.24
N ALA A 18 15.45 1.86 -17.69
CA ALA A 18 16.61 2.48 -18.35
C ALA A 18 17.06 1.79 -19.62
N ALA A 19 16.72 0.50 -19.80
CA ALA A 19 17.03 -0.25 -21.01
C ALA A 19 15.98 -0.05 -22.12
N LEU A 20 14.88 0.66 -21.86
CA LEU A 20 13.85 0.94 -22.87
C LEU A 20 14.31 2.06 -23.80
N ALA A 21 14.11 1.86 -25.11
CA ALA A 21 14.33 2.91 -26.10
C ALA A 21 13.38 4.10 -25.86
N GLY A 22 13.88 5.32 -26.02
CA GLY A 22 13.09 6.54 -25.83
C GLY A 22 12.88 6.97 -24.37
N VAL A 23 13.56 6.33 -23.41
CA VAL A 23 13.53 6.75 -22.00
C VAL A 23 14.82 7.44 -21.62
N GLU A 24 14.70 8.67 -21.13
CA GLU A 24 15.81 9.45 -20.57
C GLU A 24 15.59 9.67 -19.07
N PHE A 25 16.66 9.59 -18.28
CA PHE A 25 16.63 9.92 -16.86
C PHE A 25 17.38 11.21 -16.58
N VAL A 26 16.63 12.24 -16.19
CA VAL A 26 17.19 13.46 -15.60
C VAL A 26 17.16 13.32 -14.07
N GLN A 27 18.33 13.20 -13.45
CA GLN A 27 18.47 12.92 -12.03
C GLN A 27 18.92 14.14 -11.22
N GLY A 28 18.72 14.09 -9.90
CA GLY A 28 19.16 15.16 -9.00
C GLY A 28 18.36 16.46 -9.17
N CYS A 29 17.11 16.34 -9.63
CA CYS A 29 16.22 17.47 -9.89
C CYS A 29 15.01 17.47 -8.96
N ASP A 30 14.50 18.66 -8.68
CA ASP A 30 13.19 18.86 -8.07
C ASP A 30 12.27 19.55 -9.08
N VAL A 31 11.09 18.97 -9.32
CA VAL A 31 10.05 19.59 -10.15
C VAL A 31 9.41 20.71 -9.36
N THR A 32 9.44 21.93 -9.90
CA THR A 32 9.04 23.18 -9.24
C THR A 32 7.72 23.73 -9.77
N GLY A 33 7.34 23.38 -11.01
CA GLY A 33 6.09 23.85 -11.60
C GLY A 33 5.74 23.22 -12.94
N LEU A 34 4.64 23.70 -13.52
CA LEU A 34 4.13 23.30 -14.83
C LEU A 34 4.10 24.51 -15.76
N THR A 35 4.36 24.30 -17.05
CA THR A 35 4.15 25.30 -18.11
C THR A 35 2.77 25.12 -18.73
N THR A 36 2.15 26.23 -19.14
CA THR A 36 0.80 26.22 -19.71
C THR A 36 0.67 27.12 -20.92
N THR A 37 -0.12 26.68 -21.89
CA THR A 37 -0.52 27.47 -23.06
C THR A 37 -2.03 27.31 -23.25
N ALA A 38 -2.77 28.42 -23.29
CA ALA A 38 -4.23 28.42 -23.45
C ALA A 38 -4.98 27.48 -22.48
N GLY A 39 -4.48 27.30 -21.26
CA GLY A 39 -5.09 26.45 -20.22
C GLY A 39 -4.71 24.96 -20.26
N ARG A 40 -3.98 24.51 -21.29
CA ARG A 40 -3.38 23.16 -21.38
C ARG A 40 -1.99 23.15 -20.76
N ILE A 41 -1.62 22.07 -20.07
CA ILE A 41 -0.23 21.84 -19.64
C ILE A 41 0.62 21.43 -20.83
N THR A 42 1.76 22.10 -21.01
CA THR A 42 2.68 21.87 -22.14
C THR A 42 4.08 21.45 -21.71
N GLY A 43 4.29 21.22 -20.40
CA GLY A 43 5.60 20.88 -19.89
C GLY A 43 5.74 21.08 -18.38
N ALA A 44 6.97 20.90 -17.91
CA ALA A 44 7.32 21.02 -16.50
C ALA A 44 8.59 21.84 -16.32
N ARG A 45 8.67 22.52 -15.17
CA ARG A 45 9.87 23.22 -14.72
C ARG A 45 10.54 22.46 -13.61
N PHE A 46 11.86 22.41 -13.64
CA PHE A 46 12.66 21.72 -12.64
C PHE A 46 13.95 22.48 -12.32
N ALA A 47 14.45 22.29 -11.11
CA ALA A 47 15.74 22.83 -10.68
C ALA A 47 16.69 21.68 -10.33
N ARG A 48 17.96 21.78 -10.74
CA ARG A 48 19.01 20.86 -10.30
C ARG A 48 19.39 21.16 -8.85
N ARG A 49 19.43 20.12 -8.00
CA ARG A 49 19.79 20.24 -6.57
C ARG A 49 21.24 20.66 -6.37
N ALA A 50 22.13 20.21 -7.25
CA ALA A 50 23.52 20.62 -7.24
C ALA A 50 23.68 21.91 -8.06
N GLY A 51 24.33 22.93 -7.45
CA GLY A 51 24.86 24.08 -8.18
C GLY A 51 23.99 25.33 -8.22
N GLY A 52 22.81 25.36 -7.60
CA GLY A 52 21.96 26.58 -7.53
C GLY A 52 21.63 27.19 -8.89
N GLY A 53 21.69 26.38 -9.95
CA GLY A 53 21.50 26.82 -11.32
C GLY A 53 20.06 27.31 -11.57
N PRO A 54 19.85 28.01 -12.70
CA PRO A 54 18.53 28.51 -13.06
C PRO A 54 17.53 27.36 -13.22
N GLU A 55 16.25 27.68 -13.02
CA GLU A 55 15.15 26.75 -13.32
C GLU A 55 15.12 26.42 -14.82
N GLU A 56 15.10 25.13 -15.14
CA GLU A 56 15.03 24.59 -16.50
C GLU A 56 13.60 24.19 -16.82
N THR A 57 13.26 24.22 -18.11
CA THR A 57 11.94 23.80 -18.62
C THR A 57 12.10 22.64 -19.57
N VAL A 58 11.23 21.64 -19.43
CA VAL A 58 11.06 20.55 -20.40
C VAL A 58 9.65 20.64 -20.97
N GLU A 59 9.56 20.76 -22.30
CA GLU A 59 8.27 20.72 -23.01
C GLU A 59 7.81 19.26 -23.15
N ALA A 60 6.50 19.04 -23.02
CA ALA A 60 5.88 17.73 -23.10
C ALA A 60 4.41 17.83 -23.51
N ASP A 61 3.96 16.89 -24.34
CA ASP A 61 2.53 16.77 -24.69
C ASP A 61 1.67 16.27 -23.52
N LEU A 62 2.32 15.57 -22.58
CA LEU A 62 1.73 14.97 -21.38
C LEU A 62 2.73 14.95 -20.22
N VAL A 63 2.33 15.53 -19.09
CA VAL A 63 3.04 15.47 -17.81
C VAL A 63 2.34 14.50 -16.87
N ILE A 64 3.07 13.57 -16.26
CA ILE A 64 2.54 12.62 -15.27
C ILE A 64 3.18 12.89 -13.91
N ASP A 65 2.37 13.32 -12.94
CA ASP A 65 2.78 13.43 -11.54
C ASP A 65 2.73 12.05 -10.86
N ALA A 66 3.92 11.47 -10.70
CA ALA A 66 4.16 10.26 -9.91
C ALA A 66 4.98 10.55 -8.63
N LEU A 67 4.90 11.77 -8.08
CA LEU A 67 5.63 12.21 -6.86
C LEU A 67 5.04 11.63 -5.56
N GLY A 68 4.05 10.75 -5.69
CA GLY A 68 3.43 10.00 -4.61
C GLY A 68 2.48 10.84 -3.76
N ARG A 69 2.37 10.46 -2.48
CA ARG A 69 1.29 10.92 -1.60
C ARG A 69 1.27 12.43 -1.32
N SER A 70 2.41 13.11 -1.41
CA SER A 70 2.57 14.52 -1.05
C SER A 70 1.54 15.44 -1.75
N GLY A 71 1.09 15.06 -2.94
CA GLY A 71 0.00 15.73 -3.63
C GLY A 71 0.38 17.11 -4.15
N ARG A 72 1.65 17.33 -4.56
CA ARG A 72 2.11 18.61 -5.14
C ARG A 72 1.21 19.12 -6.28
N SER A 73 0.66 18.22 -7.10
CA SER A 73 -0.29 18.60 -8.15
C SER A 73 -1.55 19.31 -7.64
N LEU A 74 -1.96 19.12 -6.39
CA LEU A 74 -3.11 19.84 -5.83
C LEU A 74 -2.89 21.34 -5.77
N ASP A 75 -1.66 21.76 -5.44
CA ASP A 75 -1.31 23.17 -5.38
C ASP A 75 -1.22 23.77 -6.79
N TRP A 76 -0.66 23.02 -7.75
CA TRP A 76 -0.63 23.43 -9.16
C TRP A 76 -2.04 23.57 -9.73
N LEU A 77 -2.94 22.62 -9.48
CA LEU A 77 -4.34 22.70 -9.93
C LEU A 77 -5.03 23.94 -9.37
N SER A 78 -4.88 24.24 -8.08
CA SER A 78 -5.48 25.42 -7.48
C SER A 78 -4.92 26.72 -8.07
N ARG A 79 -3.60 26.81 -8.32
CA ARG A 79 -2.98 27.99 -8.95
C ARG A 79 -3.47 28.21 -10.39
N LEU A 80 -3.84 27.13 -11.08
CA LEU A 80 -4.41 27.16 -12.43
C LEU A 80 -5.94 27.39 -12.42
N GLY A 81 -6.56 27.62 -11.26
CA GLY A 81 -7.99 27.87 -11.13
C GLY A 81 -8.87 26.62 -11.15
N TYR A 82 -8.29 25.42 -11.09
CA TYR A 82 -9.05 24.16 -11.04
C TYR A 82 -9.42 23.78 -9.61
N ALA A 83 -10.59 23.16 -9.47
CA ALA A 83 -11.05 22.61 -8.21
C ALA A 83 -10.14 21.46 -7.74
N ARG A 84 -9.92 21.38 -6.42
CA ARG A 84 -9.28 20.20 -5.82
C ARG A 84 -10.25 19.01 -5.86
N PRO A 85 -9.77 17.79 -6.14
CA PRO A 85 -10.60 16.60 -6.08
C PRO A 85 -11.12 16.38 -4.64
N PRO A 86 -12.37 15.91 -4.46
CA PRO A 86 -12.85 15.50 -3.14
C PRO A 86 -11.91 14.45 -2.52
N GLU A 87 -11.58 14.62 -1.24
CA GLU A 87 -10.75 13.68 -0.48
C GLU A 87 -11.61 12.81 0.43
N GLU A 88 -11.33 11.51 0.46
CA GLU A 88 -11.79 10.58 1.49
C GLU A 88 -10.59 10.21 2.36
N ARG A 89 -10.75 10.30 3.68
CA ARG A 89 -9.66 10.07 4.64
C ARG A 89 -10.10 9.15 5.77
N ILE A 90 -9.27 8.16 6.07
CA ILE A 90 -9.42 7.27 7.23
C ILE A 90 -8.21 7.49 8.12
N GLN A 91 -8.42 8.05 9.31
CA GLN A 91 -7.35 8.28 10.27
C GLN A 91 -6.99 6.95 10.94
N VAL A 92 -5.77 6.47 10.70
CA VAL A 92 -5.29 5.20 11.26
C VAL A 92 -4.19 5.44 12.30
N GLY A 93 -3.25 6.34 11.98
CA GLY A 93 -2.14 6.69 12.87
C GLY A 93 -1.20 5.51 13.10
N ILE A 94 -0.68 4.92 12.03
CA ILE A 94 0.26 3.80 12.12
C ILE A 94 1.65 4.30 12.47
N ARG A 95 2.29 3.55 13.35
CA ARG A 95 3.72 3.58 13.60
C ARG A 95 4.31 2.21 13.34
N TYR A 96 5.29 2.15 12.44
CA TYR A 96 6.14 0.99 12.26
C TYR A 96 7.49 1.21 12.93
N VAL A 97 8.00 0.14 13.51
CA VAL A 97 9.39 -0.01 13.92
C VAL A 97 9.92 -1.24 13.19
N SER A 98 10.98 -1.09 12.40
CA SER A 98 11.54 -2.19 11.63
C SER A 98 13.05 -2.30 11.78
N CYS A 99 13.57 -3.52 11.76
CA CYS A 99 14.99 -3.81 11.72
C CYS A 99 15.27 -5.06 10.89
N PHE A 100 16.48 -5.15 10.36
CA PHE A 100 16.98 -6.37 9.75
C PHE A 100 17.50 -7.31 10.83
N MET A 101 17.22 -8.59 10.65
CA MET A 101 17.63 -9.69 11.51
C MET A 101 18.25 -10.80 10.65
N ARG A 102 19.00 -11.70 11.27
CA ARG A 102 19.41 -13.00 10.73
C ARG A 102 18.86 -14.09 11.62
N THR A 103 18.19 -15.06 11.03
CA THR A 103 17.54 -16.16 11.74
C THR A 103 18.35 -17.45 11.51
N PRO A 104 18.46 -18.33 12.52
CA PRO A 104 19.10 -19.63 12.33
C PRO A 104 18.47 -20.40 11.15
N PRO A 105 19.27 -21.09 10.30
CA PRO A 105 18.76 -21.75 9.08
C PRO A 105 17.67 -22.79 9.32
N ASP A 106 17.64 -23.39 10.51
CA ASP A 106 16.69 -24.41 10.94
C ASP A 106 15.45 -23.85 11.64
N ALA A 107 15.42 -22.55 11.97
CA ALA A 107 14.32 -21.96 12.71
C ALA A 107 13.13 -21.58 11.82
N LEU A 108 13.37 -21.06 10.61
CA LEU A 108 12.35 -20.79 9.59
C LEU A 108 12.94 -20.91 8.20
N ALA A 109 12.25 -21.62 7.31
CA ALA A 109 12.59 -21.66 5.90
C ALA A 109 12.25 -20.32 5.20
N PRO A 110 12.98 -19.89 4.16
CA PRO A 110 12.72 -18.62 3.47
C PRO A 110 11.33 -18.51 2.82
N GLU A 111 10.68 -19.64 2.51
CA GLU A 111 9.29 -19.73 2.05
C GLU A 111 8.26 -19.46 3.16
N GLN A 112 8.67 -19.52 4.43
CA GLN A 112 7.84 -19.22 5.58
C GLN A 112 7.92 -17.74 5.97
N GLY A 113 6.98 -17.31 6.80
CA GLY A 113 6.93 -15.97 7.36
C GLY A 113 5.90 -15.91 8.48
N ILE A 114 6.10 -14.99 9.43
CA ILE A 114 5.17 -14.77 10.53
C ILE A 114 4.44 -13.47 10.24
N LEU A 115 3.11 -13.52 10.21
CA LEU A 115 2.26 -12.33 10.11
C LEU A 115 1.22 -12.36 11.22
N VAL A 116 1.27 -11.35 12.09
CA VAL A 116 0.30 -11.13 13.15
C VAL A 116 -0.45 -9.85 12.86
N GLY A 117 -1.73 -9.99 12.54
CA GLY A 117 -2.63 -8.86 12.34
C GLY A 117 -3.07 -8.19 13.66
N PRO A 118 -3.52 -6.94 13.57
CA PRO A 118 -4.22 -6.25 14.65
C PRO A 118 -5.60 -6.88 14.88
N VAL A 119 -6.06 -6.87 16.12
CA VAL A 119 -7.39 -7.36 16.52
C VAL A 119 -8.03 -6.37 17.50
N PRO A 120 -9.37 -6.38 17.66
CA PRO A 120 -10.02 -5.58 18.69
C PRO A 120 -9.38 -5.80 20.07
N GLY A 121 -9.04 -4.73 20.78
CA GLY A 121 -8.31 -4.75 22.05
C GLY A 121 -6.78 -4.83 21.92
N ARG A 122 -6.24 -5.10 20.72
CA ARG A 122 -4.81 -5.13 20.42
C ARG A 122 -4.57 -4.54 19.01
N PRO A 123 -4.58 -3.19 18.87
CA PRO A 123 -4.38 -2.51 17.59
C PRO A 123 -2.88 -2.46 17.21
N SER A 124 -2.19 -3.57 17.39
CA SER A 124 -0.79 -3.78 17.03
C SER A 124 -0.62 -5.10 16.30
N GLY A 125 0.46 -5.23 15.54
CA GLY A 125 0.76 -6.43 14.78
C GLY A 125 2.23 -6.50 14.45
N MET A 126 2.63 -7.56 13.76
CA MET A 126 3.99 -7.67 13.26
C MET A 126 4.07 -8.52 12.00
N ALA A 127 5.13 -8.32 11.25
CA ALA A 127 5.56 -9.21 10.20
C ALA A 127 7.03 -9.57 10.39
N PHE A 128 7.37 -10.82 10.10
CA PHE A 128 8.74 -11.32 10.05
C PHE A 128 8.91 -12.17 8.81
N MET A 129 9.64 -11.65 7.83
CA MET A 129 9.71 -12.24 6.49
C MET A 129 11.15 -12.20 5.95
N ALA A 130 11.56 -13.26 5.27
CA ALA A 130 12.84 -13.33 4.59
C ALA A 130 12.92 -12.27 3.47
N CYS A 131 14.09 -11.64 3.33
CA CYS A 131 14.43 -10.71 2.26
C CYS A 131 15.83 -11.03 1.71
N GLU A 132 16.23 -10.35 0.64
CA GLU A 132 17.48 -10.63 -0.05
C GLU A 132 18.72 -10.50 0.86
N GLY A 133 19.73 -11.34 0.60
CA GLY A 133 21.02 -11.33 1.31
C GLY A 133 21.04 -12.16 2.60
N ASP A 134 20.20 -13.20 2.70
CA ASP A 134 20.08 -14.04 3.90
C ASP A 134 19.73 -13.24 5.17
N ARG A 135 18.71 -12.39 5.00
CA ARG A 135 18.20 -11.49 6.03
C ARG A 135 16.70 -11.68 6.20
N TRP A 136 16.22 -11.27 7.35
CA TRP A 136 14.81 -11.20 7.68
C TRP A 136 14.46 -9.78 8.08
N LEU A 137 13.33 -9.28 7.59
CA LEU A 137 12.80 -7.98 8.00
C LEU A 137 11.76 -8.20 9.09
N LEU A 138 12.09 -7.75 10.31
CA LEU A 138 11.12 -7.60 11.39
C LEU A 138 10.47 -6.24 11.26
N THR A 139 9.14 -6.20 11.21
CA THR A 139 8.35 -4.97 11.25
C THR A 139 7.26 -5.11 12.28
N VAL A 140 7.27 -4.23 13.28
CA VAL A 140 6.23 -4.15 14.32
C VAL A 140 5.38 -2.93 14.09
N ALA A 141 4.07 -3.11 14.09
CA ALA A 141 3.07 -2.10 13.82
C ALA A 141 2.29 -1.76 15.09
N GLY A 142 2.02 -0.48 15.32
CA GLY A 142 1.00 -0.03 16.25
C GLY A 142 0.10 1.01 15.60
N MET A 143 -1.17 1.01 15.98
CA MET A 143 -2.22 1.88 15.47
C MET A 143 -3.06 2.43 16.61
N ALA A 144 -3.91 3.42 16.30
CA ALA A 144 -4.84 4.01 17.26
C ALA A 144 -4.13 4.48 18.57
N GLY A 145 -2.95 5.07 18.43
CA GLY A 145 -2.14 5.56 19.55
C GLY A 145 -1.20 4.52 20.17
N THR A 146 -1.28 3.24 19.78
CA THR A 146 -0.29 2.23 20.19
C THR A 146 1.05 2.50 19.51
N GLN A 147 2.11 2.61 20.30
CA GLN A 147 3.46 2.91 19.80
C GLN A 147 4.41 1.76 20.11
N PRO A 148 4.86 1.00 19.10
CA PRO A 148 5.93 0.03 19.31
C PRO A 148 7.20 0.78 19.77
N PRO A 149 7.91 0.23 20.76
CA PRO A 149 9.14 0.83 21.25
C PRO A 149 10.26 0.69 20.21
N THR A 150 11.28 1.54 20.32
CA THR A 150 12.50 1.47 19.49
C THR A 150 13.67 0.81 20.21
N ASP A 151 13.58 0.69 21.54
CA ASP A 151 14.50 -0.10 22.33
C ASP A 151 14.29 -1.61 22.06
N VAL A 152 15.39 -2.36 21.97
CA VAL A 152 15.39 -3.75 21.50
C VAL A 152 14.70 -4.67 22.49
N ASP A 153 15.04 -4.60 23.77
CA ASP A 153 14.48 -5.48 24.80
C ASP A 153 12.99 -5.17 25.01
N ALA A 154 12.64 -3.89 24.98
CA ALA A 154 11.25 -3.45 25.01
C ALA A 154 10.47 -3.92 23.77
N LEU A 155 11.08 -3.93 22.58
CA LEU A 155 10.45 -4.36 21.34
C LEU A 155 10.20 -5.87 21.34
N ILE A 156 11.16 -6.67 21.81
CA ILE A 156 10.99 -8.12 21.99
C ILE A 156 9.87 -8.39 23.00
N THR A 157 9.88 -7.70 24.15
CA THR A 157 8.80 -7.81 25.16
C THR A 157 7.44 -7.42 24.59
N PHE A 158 7.40 -6.42 23.71
CA PHE A 158 6.18 -5.99 23.03
C PHE A 158 5.67 -7.06 22.06
N ILE A 159 6.56 -7.70 21.30
CA ILE A 159 6.26 -8.84 20.42
C ILE A 159 5.71 -10.01 21.22
N GLN A 160 6.32 -10.33 22.37
CA GLN A 160 5.91 -11.45 23.22
C GLN A 160 4.44 -11.41 23.66
N LYS A 161 3.85 -10.21 23.71
CA LYS A 161 2.43 -10.00 24.06
C LYS A 161 1.45 -10.34 22.93
N MET A 162 1.93 -10.53 21.70
CA MET A 162 1.08 -10.72 20.52
C MET A 162 1.35 -11.99 19.70
N THR A 163 2.46 -12.68 19.96
CA THR A 163 2.83 -13.92 19.27
C THR A 163 2.68 -15.16 20.17
N PRO A 164 2.49 -16.35 19.60
CA PRO A 164 2.66 -17.62 20.31
C PRO A 164 4.12 -17.86 20.77
N PRO A 165 4.35 -18.68 21.82
CA PRO A 165 5.68 -18.97 22.35
C PRO A 165 6.70 -19.44 21.30
N ASP A 166 6.30 -20.31 20.37
CA ASP A 166 7.20 -20.85 19.34
C ASP A 166 7.81 -19.75 18.45
N PHE A 167 7.06 -18.66 18.22
CA PHE A 167 7.56 -17.51 17.44
C PHE A 167 8.50 -16.62 18.26
N HIS A 168 8.35 -16.61 19.59
CA HIS A 168 9.28 -15.88 20.47
C HIS A 168 10.66 -16.48 20.38
N GLU A 169 10.76 -17.81 20.38
CA GLU A 169 12.04 -18.49 20.29
C GLU A 169 12.77 -18.17 19.00
N VAL A 170 12.06 -18.15 17.87
CA VAL A 170 12.65 -17.81 16.57
C VAL A 170 13.23 -16.39 16.60
N ILE A 171 12.46 -15.42 17.08
CA ILE A 171 12.89 -14.01 17.11
C ILE A 171 14.02 -13.81 18.12
N ALA A 172 13.94 -14.45 19.29
CA ALA A 172 14.96 -14.36 20.33
C ALA A 172 16.30 -15.00 19.93
N LYS A 173 16.27 -16.07 19.13
CA LYS A 173 17.47 -16.71 18.56
C LYS A 173 18.02 -15.98 17.33
N SER A 174 17.33 -14.95 16.84
CA SER A 174 17.75 -14.19 15.67
C SER A 174 18.71 -13.06 16.04
N GLU A 175 19.80 -12.92 15.30
CA GLU A 175 20.77 -11.83 15.44
C GLU A 175 20.23 -10.56 14.78
N ARG A 176 20.38 -9.41 15.44
CA ARG A 176 20.00 -8.12 14.86
C ARG A 176 21.12 -7.57 13.97
N LEU A 177 20.77 -7.18 12.74
CA LEU A 177 21.69 -6.66 11.74
C LEU A 177 21.62 -5.14 11.55
N SER A 178 20.60 -4.48 12.09
CA SER A 178 20.45 -3.02 11.97
C SER A 178 19.77 -2.39 13.18
N ASP A 179 19.92 -1.09 13.32
CA ASP A 179 19.13 -0.31 14.25
C ASP A 179 17.64 -0.26 13.87
N PRO A 180 16.72 -0.23 14.85
CA PRO A 180 15.30 -0.06 14.58
C PRO A 180 15.01 1.29 13.94
N VAL A 181 14.37 1.26 12.77
CA VAL A 181 13.95 2.46 12.03
C VAL A 181 12.46 2.65 12.18
N VAL A 182 12.07 3.90 12.38
CA VAL A 182 10.69 4.31 12.59
C VAL A 182 10.10 4.86 11.30
N HIS A 183 8.88 4.42 10.97
CA HIS A 183 8.06 5.05 9.94
C HIS A 183 6.66 5.34 10.47
N THR A 184 6.08 6.47 10.09
CA THR A 184 4.72 6.85 10.50
C THR A 184 3.84 7.09 9.29
N PHE A 185 2.60 6.60 9.38
CA PHE A 185 1.59 6.76 8.35
C PHE A 185 0.30 7.26 8.99
N PRO A 186 -0.07 8.54 8.81
CA PRO A 186 -1.13 9.15 9.60
C PRO A 186 -2.54 8.70 9.20
N SER A 187 -2.79 8.47 7.91
CA SER A 187 -4.15 8.18 7.41
C SER A 187 -4.13 7.51 6.07
N SER A 188 -5.14 6.70 5.72
CA SER A 188 -5.39 6.35 4.32
C SER A 188 -6.03 7.56 3.64
N LEU A 189 -5.63 7.86 2.40
CA LEU A 189 -6.12 9.03 1.66
C LEU A 189 -6.45 8.67 0.22
N ARG A 190 -7.66 8.98 -0.20
CA ARG A 190 -8.11 8.82 -1.59
C ARG A 190 -8.60 10.14 -2.15
N ARG A 191 -8.07 10.53 -3.31
CA ARG A 191 -8.43 11.74 -4.05
C ARG A 191 -9.28 11.36 -5.26
N ARG A 192 -10.53 11.81 -5.29
CA ARG A 192 -11.54 11.42 -6.28
C ARG A 192 -11.43 12.25 -7.57
N TYR A 193 -10.30 12.16 -8.26
CA TYR A 193 -10.07 12.90 -9.53
C TYR A 193 -11.13 12.60 -10.59
N GLU A 194 -11.72 11.41 -10.60
CA GLU A 194 -12.80 11.02 -11.50
C GLU A 194 -14.12 11.78 -11.24
N LYS A 195 -14.24 12.49 -10.12
CA LYS A 195 -15.39 13.34 -9.77
C LYS A 195 -15.21 14.81 -10.16
N LEU A 196 -14.06 15.21 -10.69
CA LEU A 196 -13.85 16.57 -11.17
C LEU A 196 -14.65 16.83 -12.45
N ARG A 197 -15.28 18.02 -12.52
CA ARG A 197 -16.03 18.47 -13.71
C ARG A 197 -15.11 19.01 -14.81
N ALA A 198 -14.04 19.69 -14.39
CA ALA A 198 -13.02 20.25 -15.26
C ALA A 198 -11.64 19.87 -14.70
N TYR A 199 -10.71 19.61 -15.60
CA TYR A 199 -9.34 19.21 -15.29
C TYR A 199 -8.44 19.63 -16.46
N PRO A 200 -7.21 20.14 -16.22
CA PRO A 200 -6.36 20.59 -17.30
C PRO A 200 -5.98 19.42 -18.21
N GLU A 201 -5.96 19.68 -19.51
CA GLU A 201 -5.35 18.77 -20.46
C GLU A 201 -3.82 18.75 -20.29
N GLY A 202 -3.17 17.66 -20.71
CA GLY A 202 -1.72 17.52 -20.63
C GLY A 202 -1.16 17.20 -19.23
N LEU A 203 -2.01 16.95 -18.23
CA LEU A 203 -1.59 16.51 -16.90
C LEU A 203 -2.30 15.21 -16.50
N LEU A 204 -1.61 14.33 -15.79
CA LEU A 204 -2.20 13.22 -15.05
C LEU A 204 -1.53 13.07 -13.69
N VAL A 205 -2.30 12.70 -12.67
CA VAL A 205 -1.78 12.29 -11.36
C VAL A 205 -1.85 10.76 -11.26
N PHE A 206 -0.82 10.15 -10.70
CA PHE A 206 -0.62 8.70 -10.75
C PHE A 206 -0.35 8.08 -9.37
N ALA A 207 -0.68 6.80 -9.21
CA ALA A 207 -0.38 5.96 -8.05
C ALA A 207 -0.81 6.58 -6.70
N ASP A 208 0.12 6.74 -5.75
CA ASP A 208 -0.15 7.28 -4.41
C ASP A 208 -0.64 8.74 -4.44
N GLY A 209 -0.48 9.45 -5.56
CA GLY A 209 -1.11 10.74 -5.79
C GLY A 209 -2.64 10.65 -5.86
N LEU A 210 -3.17 9.55 -6.40
CA LEU A 210 -4.61 9.25 -6.44
C LEU A 210 -5.11 8.60 -5.17
N CYS A 211 -4.41 7.58 -4.66
CA CYS A 211 -4.84 6.84 -3.48
C CYS A 211 -3.66 6.21 -2.74
N SER A 212 -3.55 6.50 -1.45
CA SER A 212 -2.58 5.88 -0.54
C SER A 212 -3.34 5.10 0.54
N PHE A 213 -3.00 3.82 0.65
CA PHE A 213 -3.68 2.85 1.53
C PHE A 213 -2.93 2.67 2.83
N ASN A 214 -3.60 2.14 3.85
CA ASN A 214 -2.94 1.61 5.02
C ASN A 214 -1.92 0.53 4.56
N PRO A 215 -0.61 0.72 4.80
CA PRO A 215 0.42 -0.20 4.33
C PRO A 215 0.34 -1.60 4.92
N ILE A 216 -0.41 -1.81 6.01
CA ILE A 216 -0.57 -3.13 6.66
C ILE A 216 -1.19 -4.17 5.74
N TYR A 217 -1.92 -3.73 4.71
CA TYR A 217 -2.59 -4.61 3.75
C TYR A 217 -1.73 -4.93 2.51
N GLY A 218 -0.57 -4.27 2.32
CA GLY A 218 0.38 -4.61 1.25
C GLY A 218 -0.09 -4.34 -0.19
N GLN A 219 -1.09 -3.46 -0.40
CA GLN A 219 -1.77 -3.33 -1.70
C GLN A 219 -1.20 -2.26 -2.65
N GLY A 220 -0.42 -1.31 -2.13
CA GLY A 220 -0.10 -0.07 -2.85
C GLY A 220 0.61 -0.30 -4.20
N MET A 221 1.63 -1.16 -4.23
CA MET A 221 2.40 -1.42 -5.47
C MET A 221 1.55 -2.13 -6.52
N THR A 222 0.77 -3.15 -6.13
CA THR A 222 -0.13 -3.86 -7.05
C THR A 222 -1.16 -2.90 -7.66
N VAL A 223 -1.78 -2.04 -6.84
CA VAL A 223 -2.75 -1.06 -7.32
C VAL A 223 -2.09 -0.02 -8.24
N ALA A 224 -0.85 0.40 -7.97
CA ALA A 224 -0.11 1.27 -8.88
C ALA A 224 0.19 0.59 -10.23
N SER A 225 0.53 -0.70 -10.24
CA SER A 225 0.70 -1.48 -11.47
C SER A 225 -0.60 -1.60 -12.27
N LEU A 226 -1.73 -1.89 -11.61
CA LEU A 226 -3.05 -1.92 -12.27
C LEU A 226 -3.45 -0.54 -12.84
N GLN A 227 -3.06 0.55 -12.18
CA GLN A 227 -3.22 1.90 -12.74
C GLN A 227 -2.34 2.11 -13.98
N ALA A 228 -1.11 1.58 -14.01
CA ALA A 228 -0.24 1.66 -15.18
C ALA A 228 -0.85 0.95 -16.39
N GLU A 229 -1.41 -0.24 -16.20
CA GLU A 229 -2.12 -0.98 -17.25
C GLU A 229 -3.36 -0.23 -17.76
N ALA A 230 -4.13 0.36 -16.84
CA ALA A 230 -5.28 1.19 -17.19
C ALA A 230 -4.85 2.44 -17.99
N LEU A 231 -3.74 3.07 -17.61
CA LEU A 231 -3.18 4.22 -18.33
C LEU A 231 -2.73 3.82 -19.74
N ARG A 232 -2.00 2.71 -19.88
CA ARG A 232 -1.57 2.17 -21.17
C ARG A 232 -2.76 1.96 -22.11
N THR A 233 -3.79 1.26 -21.64
CA THR A 233 -5.02 1.02 -22.41
C THR A 233 -5.67 2.34 -22.84
N CYS A 234 -5.67 3.36 -21.97
CA CYS A 234 -6.22 4.66 -22.32
C CYS A 234 -5.38 5.38 -23.38
N LEU A 235 -4.05 5.32 -23.30
CA LEU A 235 -3.14 5.94 -24.27
C LEU A 235 -3.22 5.27 -25.65
N GLU A 236 -3.33 3.94 -25.70
CA GLU A 236 -3.50 3.18 -26.94
C GLU A 236 -4.80 3.56 -27.69
N ALA A 237 -5.83 4.01 -26.97
CA ALA A 237 -7.07 4.52 -27.55
C ALA A 237 -7.02 6.02 -27.92
N GLY A 238 -5.86 6.66 -27.88
CA GLY A 238 -5.63 8.07 -28.19
C GLY A 238 -5.55 8.98 -26.96
N ASP A 239 -5.34 10.27 -27.17
CA ASP A 239 -5.13 11.29 -26.13
C ASP A 239 -6.40 12.12 -25.84
N HIS A 240 -7.41 12.04 -26.70
CA HIS A 240 -8.67 12.74 -26.50
C HIS A 240 -9.34 12.34 -25.18
N ASN A 241 -9.70 13.34 -24.35
CA ASN A 241 -10.34 13.15 -23.04
C ASN A 241 -9.56 12.18 -22.10
N LEU A 242 -8.23 12.09 -22.27
CA LEU A 242 -7.38 11.09 -21.60
C LEU A 242 -7.56 11.08 -20.08
N ALA A 243 -7.50 12.25 -19.42
CA ALA A 243 -7.63 12.34 -17.96
C ALA A 243 -8.94 11.74 -17.45
N ARG A 244 -10.06 12.04 -18.13
CA ARG A 244 -11.38 11.51 -17.76
C ARG A 244 -11.44 9.99 -17.90
N ARG A 245 -10.90 9.44 -19.00
CA ARG A 245 -10.89 8.00 -19.26
C ARG A 245 -9.98 7.28 -18.27
N PHE A 246 -8.77 7.80 -18.07
CA PHE A 246 -7.81 7.25 -17.13
C PHE A 246 -8.34 7.26 -15.69
N TYR A 247 -8.82 8.38 -15.16
CA TYR A 247 -9.29 8.43 -13.76
C TYR A 247 -10.50 7.52 -13.51
N LYS A 248 -11.40 7.36 -14.50
CA LYS A 248 -12.48 6.37 -14.41
C LYS A 248 -11.96 4.93 -14.40
N ALA A 249 -10.96 4.61 -15.20
CA ALA A 249 -10.35 3.28 -15.24
C ALA A 249 -9.54 2.99 -13.97
N ALA A 250 -8.72 3.94 -13.52
CA ALA A 250 -7.95 3.88 -12.28
C ALA A 250 -8.85 3.71 -11.06
N ALA A 251 -10.01 4.39 -11.01
CA ALA A 251 -10.98 4.22 -9.94
C ALA A 251 -11.44 2.77 -9.78
N LYS A 252 -11.62 2.02 -10.88
CA LYS A 252 -11.99 0.59 -10.84
C LYS A 252 -10.90 -0.29 -10.22
N ALA A 253 -9.63 0.06 -10.39
CA ALA A 253 -8.51 -0.62 -9.75
C ALA A 253 -8.38 -0.25 -8.26
N ILE A 254 -8.65 1.02 -7.92
CA ILE A 254 -8.56 1.54 -6.55
C ILE A 254 -9.72 1.07 -5.67
N ASP A 255 -10.93 1.00 -6.21
CA ASP A 255 -12.17 0.76 -5.43
C ASP A 255 -12.10 -0.51 -4.56
N PRO A 256 -11.71 -1.69 -5.08
CA PRO A 256 -11.63 -2.90 -4.26
C PRO A 256 -10.60 -2.79 -3.13
N ALA A 257 -9.44 -2.17 -3.40
CA ALA A 257 -8.38 -1.95 -2.43
C ALA A 257 -8.83 -1.02 -1.31
N TRP A 258 -9.43 0.10 -1.68
CA TRP A 258 -9.94 1.10 -0.76
C TRP A 258 -11.01 0.51 0.16
N GLN A 259 -11.93 -0.26 -0.41
CA GLN A 259 -12.98 -0.93 0.36
C GLN A 259 -12.42 -1.98 1.33
N LEU A 260 -11.46 -2.80 0.89
CA LEU A 260 -10.86 -3.82 1.75
C LEU A 260 -10.06 -3.19 2.90
N SER A 261 -9.22 -2.20 2.59
CA SER A 261 -8.45 -1.46 3.60
C SER A 261 -9.38 -0.76 4.60
N ALA A 262 -10.42 -0.06 4.12
CA ALA A 262 -11.38 0.61 4.99
C ALA A 262 -12.15 -0.38 5.87
N ALA A 263 -12.57 -1.53 5.32
CA ALA A 263 -13.29 -2.55 6.08
C ALA A 263 -12.41 -3.15 7.19
N GLY A 264 -11.14 -3.44 6.88
CA GLY A 264 -10.16 -3.92 7.86
C GLY A 264 -9.87 -2.89 8.95
N ASP A 265 -9.67 -1.63 8.59
CA ASP A 265 -9.41 -0.54 9.54
C ASP A 265 -10.62 -0.35 10.47
N LEU A 266 -11.83 -0.28 9.93
CA LEU A 266 -13.07 -0.07 10.68
C LEU A 266 -13.52 -1.31 11.47
N ALA A 267 -12.92 -2.48 11.24
CA ALA A 267 -13.12 -3.66 12.06
C ALA A 267 -12.54 -3.50 13.48
N LEU A 268 -11.52 -2.65 13.64
CA LEU A 268 -10.96 -2.28 14.93
C LEU A 268 -11.83 -1.19 15.57
N PRO A 269 -12.41 -1.42 16.77
CA PRO A 269 -13.17 -0.40 17.50
C PRO A 269 -12.40 0.91 17.74
N GLU A 270 -11.07 0.81 17.85
CA GLU A 270 -10.15 1.89 18.17
C GLU A 270 -9.97 2.89 17.01
N ILE A 271 -10.28 2.48 15.77
CA ILE A 271 -10.21 3.35 14.60
C ILE A 271 -11.50 4.16 14.46
N LYS A 272 -11.40 5.47 14.28
CA LYS A 272 -12.59 6.33 14.15
C LYS A 272 -13.20 6.22 12.75
N GLY A 273 -14.51 6.03 12.69
CA GLY A 273 -15.25 6.09 11.43
C GLY A 273 -16.64 5.45 11.51
N PRO A 274 -17.49 5.70 10.50
CA PRO A 274 -18.83 5.14 10.44
C PRO A 274 -18.75 3.62 10.24
N ARG A 275 -19.58 2.87 10.96
CA ARG A 275 -19.68 1.41 10.82
C ARG A 275 -21.11 1.01 10.45
N PRO A 276 -21.49 1.15 9.17
CA PRO A 276 -22.77 0.68 8.68
C PRO A 276 -22.99 -0.79 9.06
N LEU A 277 -24.27 -1.19 9.17
CA LEU A 277 -24.64 -2.57 9.51
C LEU A 277 -24.02 -3.59 8.55
N ALA A 278 -23.93 -3.27 7.25
CA ALA A 278 -23.27 -4.09 6.25
C ALA A 278 -21.80 -4.39 6.60
N THR A 279 -21.03 -3.38 7.02
CA THR A 279 -19.63 -3.54 7.46
C THR A 279 -19.53 -4.48 8.66
N ARG A 280 -20.44 -4.37 9.63
CA ARG A 280 -20.47 -5.26 10.81
C ARG A 280 -20.72 -6.72 10.42
N LEU A 281 -21.63 -6.97 9.49
CA LEU A 281 -21.93 -8.32 8.99
C LEU A 281 -20.74 -8.92 8.24
N ILE A 282 -20.10 -8.14 7.35
CA ILE A 282 -18.90 -8.55 6.62
C ILE A 282 -17.78 -8.89 7.60
N ASN A 283 -17.52 -8.02 8.59
CA ASN A 283 -16.46 -8.26 9.58
C ASN A 283 -16.71 -9.54 10.40
N ARG A 284 -17.97 -9.83 10.74
CA ARG A 284 -18.34 -11.09 11.41
C ARG A 284 -18.10 -12.31 10.53
N TYR A 285 -18.39 -12.21 9.23
CA TYR A 285 -18.08 -13.25 8.26
C TYR A 285 -16.57 -13.47 8.14
N VAL A 286 -15.79 -12.41 7.95
CA VAL A 286 -14.32 -12.47 7.83
C VAL A 286 -13.67 -13.04 9.10
N ALA A 287 -14.13 -12.65 10.30
CA ALA A 287 -13.65 -13.22 11.56
C ALA A 287 -13.95 -14.72 11.70
N ARG A 288 -15.02 -15.21 11.07
CA ARG A 288 -15.31 -16.65 10.97
C ARG A 288 -14.43 -17.32 9.93
N LEU A 289 -14.24 -16.68 8.78
CA LEU A 289 -13.37 -17.13 7.70
C LEU A 289 -11.93 -17.33 8.19
N HIS A 290 -11.35 -16.37 8.92
CA HIS A 290 -10.01 -16.50 9.51
C HIS A 290 -9.89 -17.72 10.44
N ARG A 291 -10.90 -17.97 11.28
CA ARG A 291 -10.91 -19.14 12.18
C ARG A 291 -10.95 -20.46 11.42
N VAL A 292 -11.70 -20.52 10.32
CA VAL A 292 -11.79 -21.73 9.49
C VAL A 292 -10.53 -21.91 8.63
N ALA A 293 -9.96 -20.82 8.11
CA ALA A 293 -8.71 -20.83 7.35
C ALA A 293 -7.54 -21.42 8.14
N ALA A 294 -7.56 -21.35 9.47
CA ALA A 294 -6.56 -21.99 10.33
C ALA A 294 -6.53 -23.53 10.23
N THR A 295 -7.58 -24.17 9.69
CA THR A 295 -7.70 -25.64 9.61
C THR A 295 -8.24 -26.17 8.27
N ASP A 296 -8.71 -25.30 7.36
CA ASP A 296 -9.20 -25.68 6.03
C ASP A 296 -8.37 -24.96 4.94
N LEU A 297 -7.52 -25.74 4.26
CA LEU A 297 -6.61 -25.23 3.23
C LEU A 297 -7.34 -24.55 2.06
N ALA A 298 -8.56 -24.96 1.69
CA ALA A 298 -9.27 -24.33 0.59
C ALA A 298 -9.81 -22.95 0.98
N VAL A 299 -10.17 -22.75 2.26
CA VAL A 299 -10.56 -21.44 2.77
C VAL A 299 -9.35 -20.53 2.92
N ALA A 300 -8.22 -21.08 3.39
CA ALA A 300 -6.95 -20.35 3.44
C ALA A 300 -6.46 -19.93 2.05
N ASP A 301 -6.49 -20.82 1.07
CA ASP A 301 -6.12 -20.52 -0.32
C ASP A 301 -7.02 -19.42 -0.90
N ALA A 302 -8.34 -19.56 -0.78
CA ALA A 302 -9.27 -18.53 -1.25
C ALA A 302 -9.00 -17.16 -0.59
N PHE A 303 -8.68 -17.14 0.70
CA PHE A 303 -8.30 -15.92 1.40
C PHE A 303 -7.04 -15.29 0.81
N TRP A 304 -5.96 -16.07 0.69
CA TRP A 304 -4.67 -15.58 0.18
C TRP A 304 -4.71 -15.16 -1.30
N ARG A 305 -5.52 -15.84 -2.12
CA ARG A 305 -5.73 -15.45 -3.52
C ARG A 305 -6.43 -14.09 -3.62
N VAL A 306 -7.39 -13.81 -2.76
CA VAL A 306 -8.10 -12.52 -2.74
C VAL A 306 -7.23 -11.41 -2.16
N THR A 307 -6.53 -11.66 -1.05
CA THR A 307 -5.61 -10.65 -0.48
C THR A 307 -4.43 -10.37 -1.40
N GLY A 308 -3.98 -11.39 -2.15
CA GLY A 308 -2.94 -11.29 -3.18
C GLY A 308 -3.42 -10.80 -4.55
N TYR A 309 -4.67 -10.34 -4.70
CA TYR A 309 -5.23 -9.82 -5.97
C TYR A 309 -5.27 -10.82 -7.14
N LEU A 310 -5.16 -12.12 -6.86
CA LEU A 310 -5.29 -13.17 -7.87
C LEU A 310 -6.77 -13.47 -8.19
N ASP A 311 -7.64 -13.27 -7.21
CA ASP A 311 -9.09 -13.41 -7.36
C ASP A 311 -9.81 -12.15 -6.84
N PRO A 312 -10.99 -11.81 -7.39
CA PRO A 312 -11.77 -10.66 -6.92
C PRO A 312 -12.41 -10.93 -5.56
N THR A 313 -12.64 -9.89 -4.75
CA THR A 313 -13.21 -9.98 -3.38
C THR A 313 -14.45 -10.89 -3.25
N PRO A 314 -15.44 -10.87 -4.18
CA PRO A 314 -16.59 -11.77 -4.10
C PRO A 314 -16.26 -13.27 -4.16
N ALA A 315 -15.04 -13.65 -4.53
CA ALA A 315 -14.58 -15.04 -4.52
C ALA A 315 -14.64 -15.67 -3.13
N LEU A 316 -14.47 -14.88 -2.05
CA LEU A 316 -14.63 -15.36 -0.67
C LEU A 316 -16.07 -15.80 -0.38
N LEU A 317 -17.05 -15.17 -1.02
CA LEU A 317 -18.47 -15.44 -0.82
C LEU A 317 -19.01 -16.55 -1.74
N ARG A 318 -18.16 -17.16 -2.59
CA ARG A 318 -18.60 -18.26 -3.46
C ARG A 318 -19.19 -19.40 -2.63
N PRO A 319 -20.26 -20.07 -3.09
CA PRO A 319 -20.98 -21.08 -2.31
C PRO A 319 -20.08 -22.15 -1.69
N ARG A 320 -19.04 -22.61 -2.41
CA ARG A 320 -18.08 -23.60 -1.92
C ARG A 320 -17.28 -23.11 -0.70
N VAL A 321 -16.83 -21.85 -0.70
CA VAL A 321 -16.07 -21.25 0.41
C VAL A 321 -17.01 -20.91 1.56
N ALA A 322 -18.12 -20.23 1.26
CA ALA A 322 -19.12 -19.85 2.25
C ALA A 322 -19.67 -21.08 3.01
N PHE A 323 -19.98 -22.17 2.30
CA PHE A 323 -20.43 -23.41 2.91
C PHE A 323 -19.41 -23.98 3.90
N ARG A 324 -18.12 -24.00 3.57
CA ARG A 324 -17.06 -24.44 4.49
C ARG A 324 -16.95 -23.53 5.71
N VAL A 325 -17.01 -22.21 5.51
CA VAL A 325 -16.97 -21.21 6.58
C VAL A 325 -18.15 -21.41 7.56
N PHE A 326 -19.37 -21.67 7.05
CA PHE A 326 -20.55 -21.87 7.89
C PHE A 326 -20.69 -23.28 8.46
N ARG A 327 -20.18 -24.32 7.79
CA ARG A 327 -20.33 -25.71 8.21
C ARG A 327 -19.36 -26.11 9.30
N ASN A 328 -18.17 -25.52 9.38
CA ASN A 328 -17.16 -25.93 10.36
C ASN A 328 -17.38 -25.22 11.71
N PRO A 329 -17.89 -25.88 12.77
CA PRO A 329 -18.04 -25.31 14.10
C PRO A 329 -16.92 -25.79 15.03
N ARG A 330 -15.85 -26.41 14.50
CA ARG A 330 -14.79 -26.98 15.33
C ARG A 330 -14.01 -25.85 16.00
N ARG A 331 -14.36 -25.58 17.27
CA ARG A 331 -13.51 -24.85 18.21
C ARG A 331 -12.12 -25.51 18.20
N PRO A 332 -11.03 -24.74 18.11
CA PRO A 332 -9.70 -25.29 18.37
C PRO A 332 -9.72 -25.92 19.77
N ARG A 333 -9.17 -27.14 19.92
CA ARG A 333 -8.84 -27.67 21.24
C ARG A 333 -7.85 -26.69 21.88
N ARG A 334 -8.14 -26.29 23.11
CA ARG A 334 -7.29 -25.45 23.96
C ARG A 334 -5.92 -26.09 24.15
#